data_AF-A0A525D2G1-F1
#
_entry.id   AF-A0A525D2G1-F1
#
_cell.length_a   1.000
_cell.length_b   1.000
_cell.length_c   1.000
_cell.angle_alpha   90.00
_cell.angle_beta   90.00
_cell.angle_gamma   90.00
#
_symmetry.space_group_name_H-M   'P 1'
#
loop_
_entity.id
_entity.type
_entity.pdbx_description
1 polymer ?
#
loop_
_entity_poly.entity_id
_entity_poly.type
_entity_poly.pdbx_seq_one_letter_code
_entity_poly.pdbx_strand_id
1 'polypeptide(L)'
;MKIRSSQIFLSVGMLTGALIGIWAVVALIAGLRQSGWQVTELLRQYMVATGMIQHFNTMVDFYSHIKGVEYIICVVFFVAFPLFYRYISEDRKIVKTE
;
A
#
# COMPACT_ATOMS: atom_id res chain seq x y z
N MET A 1 -38.01 -15.10 31.27
CA MET A 1 -37.30 -14.69 30.03
C MET A 1 -36.12 -15.64 29.82
N LYS A 2 -36.25 -16.67 28.97
CA LYS A 2 -35.22 -17.71 28.79
C LYS A 2 -34.24 -17.25 27.71
N ILE A 3 -33.19 -16.56 28.12
CA ILE A 3 -32.18 -16.04 27.19
C ILE A 3 -31.45 -17.24 26.58
N ARG A 4 -31.52 -17.36 25.25
CA ARG A 4 -30.87 -18.45 24.50
C ARG A 4 -29.35 -18.16 24.51
N SER A 5 -28.52 -19.11 24.92
CA SER A 5 -27.04 -18.97 24.96
C SER A 5 -26.45 -18.39 23.67
N SER A 6 -27.02 -18.75 22.51
CA SER A 6 -26.66 -18.20 21.20
C SER A 6 -26.83 -16.68 21.07
N GLN A 7 -27.81 -16.06 21.75
CA GLN A 7 -28.03 -14.62 21.72
C GLN A 7 -27.00 -13.85 22.56
N ILE A 8 -26.49 -14.46 23.64
CA ILE A 8 -25.42 -13.88 24.48
C ILE A 8 -24.08 -13.90 23.72
N PHE A 9 -23.79 -14.99 23.01
CA PHE A 9 -22.58 -15.07 22.19
C PHE A 9 -22.55 -13.99 21.09
N LEU A 10 -23.69 -13.78 20.43
CA LEU A 10 -23.81 -12.75 19.39
C LEU A 10 -23.67 -11.32 19.96
N SER A 11 -24.31 -11.03 21.10
CA SER A 11 -24.22 -9.70 21.71
C SER A 11 -22.81 -9.38 22.21
N VAL A 12 -22.09 -10.36 22.77
CA VAL A 12 -20.69 -10.21 23.20
C VAL A 12 -19.76 -9.99 22.00
N GLY A 13 -19.96 -10.72 20.91
CA GLY A 13 -19.21 -10.52 19.66
C GLY A 13 -19.38 -9.12 19.07
N MET A 14 -20.62 -8.60 19.09
CA MET A 14 -20.91 -7.24 18.61
C MET A 14 -20.26 -6.16 19.48
N LEU A 15 -20.32 -6.31 20.81
CA LEU A 15 -19.72 -5.34 21.73
C LEU A 15 -18.20 -5.31 21.61
N THR A 16 -17.55 -6.47 21.56
CA THR A 16 -16.09 -6.55 21.40
C THR A 16 -15.64 -5.98 20.06
N GLY A 17 -16.35 -6.30 18.97
CA GLY A 17 -16.09 -5.72 17.65
C GLY A 17 -16.23 -4.19 17.65
N ALA A 18 -17.26 -3.65 18.30
CA ALA A 18 -17.46 -2.21 18.41
C ALA A 18 -16.35 -1.52 19.20
N LEU A 19 -15.91 -2.10 20.32
CA LEU A 19 -14.81 -1.56 21.13
C LEU A 19 -13.49 -1.52 20.35
N ILE A 20 -13.17 -2.60 19.62
CA ILE A 20 -11.97 -2.67 18.78
C ILE A 20 -12.07 -1.64 17.64
N GLY A 21 -13.24 -1.53 17.00
CA GLY A 21 -13.48 -0.56 15.93
C GLY A 21 -13.29 0.88 16.39
N ILE A 22 -13.88 1.25 17.53
CA ILE A 22 -13.72 2.58 18.12
C ILE A 22 -12.25 2.85 18.45
N TRP A 23 -11.55 1.89 19.07
CA TRP A 23 -10.14 2.04 19.39
C TRP A 23 -9.27 2.23 18.15
N ALA A 24 -9.50 1.44 17.09
CA ALA A 24 -8.75 1.53 15.83
C ALA A 24 -8.95 2.89 15.15
N VAL A 25 -10.19 3.38 15.12
CA VAL A 25 -10.52 4.70 14.54
C VAL A 25 -9.85 5.83 15.34
N VAL A 26 -9.89 5.75 16.67
CA VAL A 26 -9.24 6.74 17.54
C VAL A 26 -7.73 6.72 17.35
N ALA A 27 -7.10 5.55 17.30
CA ALA A 27 -5.66 5.41 17.08
C ALA A 27 -5.23 5.98 15.72
N LEU A 28 -6.02 5.73 14.67
CA LEU A 28 -5.77 6.25 13.33
C LEU A 28 -5.89 7.79 13.31
N ILE A 29 -6.95 8.36 13.89
CA ILE A 29 -7.14 9.81 13.93
C ILE A 29 -6.05 10.49 14.76
N ALA A 30 -5.65 9.90 15.88
CA ALA A 30 -4.56 10.40 16.71
C ALA A 30 -3.24 10.42 15.92
N GLY A 31 -2.95 9.36 15.17
CA GLY A 31 -1.79 9.30 14.26
C GLY A 31 -1.85 10.38 13.17
N LEU A 32 -2.99 10.56 12.51
CA LEU A 32 -3.16 11.61 11.49
C LEU A 32 -2.96 13.01 12.10
N ARG A 33 -3.49 13.25 13.30
CA ARG A 33 -3.35 14.54 13.98
C ARG A 33 -1.88 14.83 14.32
N GLN A 34 -1.13 13.84 14.80
CA GLN A 34 0.30 13.97 15.09
C GLN A 34 1.12 14.29 13.81
N SER A 35 0.70 13.73 12.68
CA SER A 35 1.33 13.92 11.37
C SER A 35 0.86 15.18 10.60
N GLY A 36 0.10 16.08 11.24
CA GLY A 36 -0.41 17.29 10.58
C GLY A 36 -1.40 17.00 9.44
N TRP A 37 -2.18 15.93 9.55
CA TRP A 37 -3.13 15.42 8.54
C TRP A 37 -2.49 14.95 7.21
N GLN A 38 -1.16 14.75 7.19
CA GLN A 38 -0.47 14.18 6.03
C GLN A 38 -0.47 12.65 6.09
N VAL A 39 -1.31 12.01 5.28
CA VAL A 39 -1.40 10.55 5.20
C VAL A 39 -0.05 9.91 4.80
N THR A 40 0.69 10.57 3.92
CA THR A 40 2.02 10.10 3.46
C THR A 40 3.03 10.04 4.59
N GLU A 41 3.03 11.01 5.50
CA GLU A 41 3.98 11.06 6.61
C GLU A 41 3.61 10.05 7.70
N LEU A 42 2.32 9.84 7.98
CA LEU A 42 1.86 8.74 8.83
C LEU A 42 2.28 7.38 8.29
N LEU A 43 2.13 7.18 6.97
CA LEU A 43 2.52 5.94 6.32
C LEU A 43 4.04 5.77 6.31
N ARG A 44 4.82 6.85 6.14
CA ARG A 44 6.28 6.84 6.30
C ARG A 44 6.68 6.43 7.73
N GLN A 45 6.05 7.02 8.75
CA GLN A 45 6.29 6.68 10.15
C GLN A 45 5.96 5.21 10.44
N TYR A 46 4.85 4.71 9.89
CA TYR A 46 4.50 3.29 9.95
C TYR A 46 5.55 2.41 9.29
N MET A 47 5.95 2.72 8.05
CA MET A 47 6.96 1.95 7.31
C MET A 47 8.34 1.98 7.98
N VAL A 48 8.68 3.09 8.65
CA VAL A 48 9.89 3.18 9.48
C VAL A 48 9.76 2.31 10.74
N ALA A 49 8.62 2.38 11.44
CA ALA A 49 8.38 1.60 12.65
C ALA A 49 8.32 0.09 12.40
N THR A 50 7.83 -0.35 11.23
CA THR A 50 7.86 -1.75 10.81
C THR A 50 9.21 -2.19 10.25
N GLY A 51 10.18 -1.28 10.11
CA GLY A 51 11.51 -1.56 9.56
C GLY A 51 11.54 -1.73 8.04
N MET A 52 10.45 -1.40 7.34
CA MET A 52 10.38 -1.44 5.87
C MET A 52 11.16 -0.29 5.22
N ILE A 53 11.28 0.86 5.89
CA ILE A 53 12.14 1.97 5.47
C ILE A 53 13.32 2.07 6.44
N GLN A 54 14.53 1.92 5.91
CA GLN A 54 15.76 2.18 6.65
C GLN A 54 16.18 3.64 6.48
N HIS A 55 16.75 4.22 7.54
CA HIS A 55 17.39 5.53 7.45
C HIS A 55 18.75 5.38 6.77
N PHE A 56 19.03 6.19 5.76
CA PHE A 56 20.35 6.25 5.14
C PHE A 56 21.29 7.03 6.06
N ASN A 57 22.30 6.35 6.60
CA ASN A 57 23.27 6.97 7.51
C ASN A 57 24.38 7.73 6.76
N THR A 58 24.61 7.41 5.48
CA THR A 58 25.61 8.08 4.65
C THR A 58 25.02 8.49 3.29
N MET A 59 25.60 9.53 2.69
CA MET A 59 25.24 9.96 1.33
C MET A 59 25.52 8.85 0.30
N VAL A 60 26.58 8.06 0.52
CA VAL A 60 26.97 6.97 -0.38
C VAL A 60 25.93 5.85 -0.40
N ASP A 61 25.36 5.50 0.76
CA ASP A 61 24.29 4.51 0.85
C ASP A 61 23.03 4.97 0.11
N PHE A 62 22.67 6.25 0.26
CA PHE A 62 21.54 6.85 -0.43
C PHE A 62 21.72 6.80 -1.96
N TYR A 63 22.89 7.22 -2.47
CA TYR A 63 23.16 7.18 -3.91
C TYR A 63 23.16 5.75 -4.47
N SER A 64 23.69 4.79 -3.72
CA SER A 64 23.71 3.39 -4.13
C SER A 64 22.29 2.82 -4.22
N HIS A 65 21.42 3.20 -3.27
CA HIS A 65 20.02 2.80 -3.29
C HIS A 65 19.27 3.40 -4.49
N ILE A 66 19.45 4.69 -4.78
CA ILE A 66 18.82 5.35 -5.93
C ILE A 66 19.26 4.69 -7.26
N LYS A 67 20.55 4.37 -7.41
CA LYS A 67 21.04 3.63 -8.59
C LYS A 67 20.46 2.22 -8.67
N GLY A 68 20.30 1.53 -7.55
CA GLY A 68 19.64 0.23 -7.50
C GLY A 68 18.20 0.30 -8.02
N VAL A 69 17.44 1.32 -7.59
CA VAL A 69 16.07 1.57 -8.05
C VAL A 69 16.04 1.92 -9.55
N GLU A 70 17.00 2.73 -10.02
CA GLU A 70 17.15 3.05 -11.44
C GLU A 70 17.28 1.78 -12.29
N TYR A 71 18.13 0.83 -11.89
CA TYR A 71 18.28 -0.43 -12.62
C TYR A 71 16.98 -1.24 -12.70
N ILE A 72 16.19 -1.29 -11.62
CA ILE A 72 14.90 -1.97 -11.61
C ILE A 72 13.93 -1.31 -12.60
N ILE A 73 13.86 0.02 -12.58
CA ILE A 73 13.01 0.79 -13.50
C ILE A 73 13.45 0.54 -14.95
N CYS A 74 14.75 0.55 -15.25
CA CYS A 74 15.26 0.23 -16.58
C CYS A 74 14.82 -1.16 -17.05
N VAL A 75 14.91 -2.18 -16.20
CA VAL A 75 14.47 -3.54 -16.53
C VAL A 75 12.95 -3.58 -16.80
N VAL A 76 12.16 -2.90 -15.97
CA VAL A 76 10.70 -2.81 -16.19
C VAL A 76 10.39 -2.13 -17.51
N PHE A 77 11.06 -1.02 -17.84
CA PHE A 77 10.88 -0.34 -19.12
C PHE A 77 11.31 -1.21 -20.31
N PHE A 78 12.40 -1.97 -20.19
CA PHE A 78 12.83 -2.88 -21.25
C PHE A 78 11.84 -3.99 -21.54
N VAL A 79 10.99 -4.38 -20.58
CA VAL A 79 9.93 -5.38 -20.81
C VAL A 79 8.61 -4.70 -21.20
N ALA A 80 8.24 -3.61 -20.53
CA ALA A 80 7.00 -2.91 -20.78
C ALA A 80 6.96 -2.27 -22.18
N PHE A 81 8.07 -1.71 -22.65
CA PHE A 81 8.15 -1.07 -23.96
C PHE A 81 7.91 -2.02 -25.15
N PRO A 82 8.59 -3.18 -25.28
CA PRO A 82 8.30 -4.11 -26.36
C PRO A 82 6.91 -4.73 -26.25
N LEU A 83 6.40 -4.97 -25.04
CA LEU A 83 5.02 -5.41 -24.84
C LEU A 83 4.01 -4.36 -25.34
N PHE A 84 4.22 -3.10 -24.99
CA PHE A 84 3.40 -1.98 -25.46
C PHE A 84 3.48 -1.84 -26.98
N TYR A 85 4.68 -1.95 -27.56
CA TYR A 85 4.87 -1.88 -29.02
C TYR A 85 4.17 -3.04 -29.73
N ARG A 86 4.22 -4.25 -29.17
CA ARG A 86 3.50 -5.40 -29.71
C ARG A 86 1.98 -5.18 -29.65
N TYR A 87 1.48 -4.69 -28.51
CA TYR A 87 0.06 -4.38 -28.33
C TYR A 87 -0.45 -3.41 -29.41
N ILE A 88 0.23 -2.28 -29.63
CA ILE A 88 -0.19 -1.29 -30.65
C ILE A 88 -0.03 -1.80 -32.09
N SER A 89 0.90 -2.71 -32.32
CA SER A 89 1.20 -3.26 -33.65
C SER A 89 0.23 -4.38 -34.05
N GLU A 90 -0.35 -5.10 -33.08
CA GLU A 90 -1.40 -6.09 -33.33
C GLU A 90 -2.69 -5.41 -33.81
N ASP A 91 -3.05 -4.22 -33.29
CA ASP A 91 -4.20 -3.43 -33.75
C ASP A 91 -4.04 -2.88 -35.18
N ARG A 92 -2.81 -2.86 -35.72
CA ARG A 92 -2.48 -2.31 -37.06
C ARG A 92 -2.49 -3.35 -38.17
N LYS A 93 -2.79 -4.62 -37.88
CA LYS A 93 -2.95 -5.67 -38.90
C LYS A 93 -4.44 -5.96 -39.06
N ILE A 94 -5.13 -5.27 -39.98
CA ILE A 94 -5.85 -5.79 -41.18
C ILE A 94 -6.59 -4.59 -41.81
N VAL A 95 -5.97 -3.89 -42.78
CA VAL A 95 -6.74 -3.31 -43.89
C VAL A 95 -6.18 -3.98 -45.13
N LYS A 96 -6.84 -5.06 -45.57
CA LYS A 96 -6.64 -5.61 -46.91
C LYS A 96 -7.18 -4.56 -47.88
N THR A 97 -6.27 -3.82 -48.53
CA THR A 97 -6.61 -3.15 -49.78
C THR A 97 -6.45 -4.21 -50.86
N GLU A 98 -7.62 -4.62 -51.38
CA GLU A 98 -7.94 -5.34 -52.63
C GLU A 98 -6.86 -6.20 -53.29
#